data_AF-A0A662SKP0-F1
#
_entry.id   AF-A0A662SKP0-F1
#
_cell.length_a   1.000
_cell.length_b   1.000
_cell.length_c   1.000
_cell.angle_alpha   90.00
_cell.angle_beta   90.00
_cell.angle_gamma   90.00
#
_symmetry.space_group_name_H-M   'P 1'
#
loop_
_entity.id
_entity.type
_entity.pdbx_description
1 polymer ?
#
loop_
_entity_poly.entity_id
_entity_poly.type
_entity_poly.pdbx_seq_one_letter_code
_entity_poly.pdbx_strand_id
1 'polypeptide(L)'
;MRFQVGLNWNFMLTPSTKWTVEVDAVHPNDNYEYINVGLEVSFLNMLFVRLGKKDIGGKVSDERFSMGIGLKLRPAAIKVPLTLDYTYTDYTYLGKVQRIGVRLGW
;
A
#
# COMPACT_ATOMS: atom_id res chain seq x y z
N MET A 1 -8.50 20.78 -13.63
CA MET A 1 -7.18 20.44 -13.02
C MET A 1 -7.39 19.42 -11.91
N ARG A 2 -6.46 18.48 -11.68
CA ARG A 2 -6.52 17.54 -10.55
C ARG A 2 -5.58 18.05 -9.47
N PHE A 3 -6.11 18.34 -8.28
CA PHE A 3 -5.32 18.74 -7.13
C PHE A 3 -5.20 17.54 -6.17
N GLN A 4 -4.00 17.26 -5.69
CA GLN A 4 -3.74 16.16 -4.75
C GLN A 4 -2.75 16.63 -3.69
N VAL A 5 -3.07 16.34 -2.43
CA VAL A 5 -2.22 16.61 -1.27
C VAL A 5 -2.09 15.32 -0.46
N GLY A 6 -0.85 14.89 -0.24
CA GLY A 6 -0.52 13.71 0.54
C GLY A 6 0.28 14.07 1.79
N LEU A 7 -0.04 13.40 2.90
CA LEU A 7 0.70 13.45 4.15
C LEU A 7 1.15 12.04 4.51
N ASN A 8 2.44 11.89 4.83
CA ASN A 8 2.97 10.66 5.38
C ASN A 8 3.53 10.91 6.79
N TRP A 9 3.31 9.94 7.67
CA TRP A 9 3.85 9.90 9.02
C TRP A 9 4.57 8.58 9.25
N ASN A 10 5.83 8.66 9.65
CA ASN A 10 6.68 7.50 9.91
C ASN A 10 6.95 7.40 11.42
N PHE A 11 6.40 6.37 12.05
CA PHE A 11 6.64 6.01 13.44
C PHE A 11 7.64 4.86 13.52
N MET A 12 8.78 5.12 14.17
CA MET A 12 9.81 4.11 14.38
C MET A 12 9.70 3.59 15.81
N LEU A 13 8.98 2.49 16.01
CA LEU A 13 8.77 1.90 17.36
C LEU A 13 10.01 1.14 17.86
N THR A 14 10.78 0.55 16.95
CA THR A 14 11.97 -0.25 17.27
C THR A 14 12.93 -0.15 16.08
N PRO A 15 14.26 -0.28 16.23
CA PRO A 15 15.17 -0.36 15.09
C PRO A 15 14.76 -1.40 14.04
N SER A 16 14.07 -2.47 14.47
CA SER A 16 13.55 -3.53 13.61
C SER A 16 12.12 -3.30 13.10
N THR A 17 11.36 -2.33 13.62
CA THR A 17 9.94 -2.19 13.31
C THR A 17 9.59 -0.75 12.94
N LYS A 18 9.07 -0.55 11.74
CA LYS A 18 8.64 0.76 11.23
C LYS A 18 7.16 0.71 10.89
N TRP A 19 6.44 1.75 11.27
CA TRP A 19 5.04 1.93 10.96
C TRP A 19 4.91 3.23 10.20
N THR A 20 4.28 3.19 9.04
CA THR A 20 4.09 4.34 8.18
C THR A 20 2.62 4.49 7.90
N VAL A 21 2.07 5.65 8.21
CA VAL A 21 0.69 6.01 7.89
C VAL A 21 0.73 7.03 6.77
N GLU A 22 -0.13 6.86 5.78
CA GLU A 22 -0.26 7.77 4.64
C GLU A 22 -1.72 8.19 4.51
N VAL A 23 -1.93 9.47 4.25
CA VAL A 23 -3.26 10.04 3.99
C VAL A 23 -3.15 10.98 2.80
N ASP A 24 -3.90 10.70 1.74
CA ASP A 24 -3.91 11.48 0.50
C ASP A 24 -5.32 11.99 0.21
N ALA A 25 -5.49 13.31 0.19
CA ALA A 25 -6.71 13.96 -0.27
C ALA A 25 -6.58 14.33 -1.76
N VAL A 26 -7.55 13.91 -2.57
CA VAL A 26 -7.61 14.20 -4.00
C VAL A 26 -8.88 14.99 -4.30
N HIS A 27 -8.71 16.17 -4.91
CA HIS A 27 -9.78 17.02 -5.43
C HIS A 27 -9.73 16.99 -6.97
N PRO A 28 -10.49 16.07 -7.61
CA PRO A 28 -10.59 16.02 -9.07
C PRO A 28 -11.51 17.14 -9.59
N ASN A 29 -11.31 17.54 -10.85
CA ASN A 29 -12.06 18.64 -11.48
C ASN A 29 -13.54 18.34 -11.75
N ASP A 30 -13.89 17.06 -11.86
CA ASP A 30 -15.16 16.56 -12.43
C ASP A 30 -15.69 15.34 -11.66
N ASN A 31 -15.22 15.12 -10.43
CA ASN A 31 -15.71 14.03 -9.59
C ASN A 31 -15.71 14.44 -8.11
N TYR A 32 -16.33 13.62 -7.28
CA TYR A 32 -16.33 13.83 -5.83
C TYR A 32 -14.90 13.74 -5.27
N GLU A 33 -14.64 14.59 -4.30
CA GLU A 33 -13.42 14.57 -3.49
C GLU A 33 -13.30 13.24 -2.77
N TYR A 34 -12.10 12.69 -2.74
CA TYR A 34 -11.84 11.44 -2.07
C TYR A 34 -10.55 11.47 -1.28
N ILE A 35 -10.56 10.76 -0.16
CA ILE A 35 -9.40 10.58 0.71
C ILE A 35 -8.97 9.13 0.64
N ASN A 36 -7.68 8.91 0.43
CA ASN A 36 -7.03 7.62 0.53
C ASN A 36 -6.28 7.58 1.86
N VAL A 37 -6.35 6.43 2.53
CA VAL A 37 -5.60 6.19 3.75
C VAL A 37 -4.86 4.87 3.60
N GLY A 38 -3.57 4.91 3.86
CA GLY A 38 -2.66 3.77 3.84
C GLY A 38 -1.99 3.58 5.20
N LEU A 39 -1.75 2.33 5.54
CA LEU A 39 -0.90 1.91 6.66
C LEU A 39 0.07 0.86 6.14
N GLU A 40 1.35 1.10 6.32
CA GLU A 40 2.43 0.14 6.10
C GLU A 40 3.10 -0.19 7.43
N VAL A 41 3.31 -1.47 7.70
CA VAL A 41 4.11 -1.95 8.82
C VAL A 41 5.25 -2.78 8.24
N SER A 42 6.49 -2.37 8.52
CA SER A 42 7.69 -3.09 8.13
C SER A 42 8.38 -3.69 9.36
N PHE A 43 8.76 -4.97 9.24
CA PHE A 43 9.48 -5.72 10.25
C PHE A 43 10.81 -6.25 9.68
N LEU A 44 11.91 -5.94 10.37
CA LEU A 44 13.31 -6.16 10.01
C LEU A 44 13.68 -5.73 8.58
N ASN A 45 12.90 -4.83 7.96
CA ASN A 45 13.05 -4.48 6.55
C ASN A 45 12.99 -5.71 5.61
N MET A 46 12.39 -6.81 6.09
CA MET A 46 12.21 -8.09 5.43
C MET A 46 10.73 -8.37 5.18
N LEU A 47 9.90 -8.21 6.20
CA LEU A 47 8.45 -8.37 6.09
C LEU A 47 7.79 -7.01 6.00
N PHE A 48 6.83 -6.86 5.10
CA PHE A 48 6.04 -5.66 4.89
C PHE A 48 4.57 -6.06 4.89
N VAL A 49 3.76 -5.41 5.70
CA VAL A 49 2.31 -5.58 5.70
C VAL A 49 1.71 -4.24 5.36
N ARG A 50 0.83 -4.21 4.37
CA ARG A 50 0.19 -3.01 3.84
C ARG A 50 -1.30 -3.16 3.95
N LEU A 51 -1.96 -2.14 4.45
CA LEU A 51 -3.40 -2.03 4.51
C LEU A 51 -3.77 -0.68 3.93
N GLY A 52 -4.78 -0.63 3.10
CA GLY A 52 -5.18 0.60 2.43
C GLY A 52 -6.66 0.62 2.21
N LYS A 53 -7.23 1.81 2.31
CA LYS A 53 -8.59 2.09 1.88
C LYS A 53 -8.57 3.34 1.04
N LYS A 54 -9.11 3.23 -0.16
CA LYS A 54 -9.30 4.35 -1.07
C LYS A 54 -10.73 4.85 -1.01
N ASP A 55 -10.96 6.02 -1.58
CA ASP A 55 -12.31 6.55 -1.77
C ASP A 55 -13.12 6.73 -0.47
N ILE A 56 -12.47 7.14 0.62
CA ILE A 56 -13.14 7.48 1.88
C ILE A 56 -13.78 8.86 1.73
N GLY A 57 -15.11 8.93 1.72
CA GLY A 57 -15.87 10.18 1.64
C GLY A 57 -16.44 10.51 0.25
N GLY A 58 -16.05 9.75 -0.79
CA GLY A 58 -16.67 9.84 -2.12
C GLY A 58 -18.04 9.15 -2.15
N LYS A 59 -19.00 9.71 -2.89
CA LYS A 59 -20.38 9.19 -3.02
C LYS A 59 -20.45 7.79 -3.66
N VAL A 60 -19.40 7.40 -4.40
CA VAL A 60 -19.25 6.10 -5.07
C VAL A 60 -17.86 5.56 -4.72
N SER A 61 -17.74 4.73 -3.69
CA SER A 61 -16.49 4.01 -3.40
C SER A 61 -16.35 2.81 -4.33
N ASP A 62 -15.55 2.95 -5.39
CA ASP A 62 -15.21 1.89 -6.33
C ASP A 62 -14.22 0.86 -5.74
N GLU A 63 -13.29 1.30 -4.87
CA GLU A 63 -12.29 0.45 -4.21
C GLU A 63 -12.53 0.48 -2.69
N ARG A 64 -12.99 -0.64 -2.11
CA ARG A 64 -13.43 -0.68 -0.70
C ARG A 64 -12.30 -0.90 0.28
N PHE A 65 -11.35 -1.77 -0.07
CA PHE A 65 -10.29 -2.20 0.82
C PHE A 65 -9.18 -2.92 0.08
N SER A 66 -7.93 -2.68 0.47
CA SER A 66 -6.72 -3.31 -0.04
C SER A 66 -5.88 -3.82 1.12
N MET A 67 -5.37 -5.04 1.00
CA MET A 67 -4.39 -5.64 1.89
C MET A 67 -3.22 -6.15 1.06
N GLY A 68 -2.02 -6.06 1.60
CA GLY A 68 -0.84 -6.61 0.95
C GLY A 68 0.17 -7.11 1.96
N ILE A 69 0.94 -8.11 1.55
CA ILE A 69 2.08 -8.64 2.28
C ILE A 69 3.26 -8.74 1.33
N GLY A 70 4.40 -8.22 1.75
CA GLY A 70 5.66 -8.22 1.02
C GLY A 70 6.73 -8.93 1.82
N LEU A 71 7.51 -9.78 1.16
CA LEU A 71 8.64 -10.48 1.75
C LEU A 71 9.89 -10.22 0.91
N LYS A 72 10.88 -9.61 1.52
CA LYS A 72 12.20 -9.35 0.96
C LYS A 72 13.18 -10.38 1.52
N LEU A 73 13.57 -11.32 0.66
CA LEU A 73 14.58 -12.33 0.95
C LEU A 73 15.91 -11.90 0.35
N ARG A 74 16.97 -12.10 1.13
CA ARG A 74 18.36 -11.95 0.69
C ARG A 74 19.06 -13.29 0.88
N PRO A 75 18.86 -14.26 -0.02
CA PRO A 75 19.52 -15.56 0.10
C PRO A 75 21.03 -15.37 0.02
N ALA A 76 21.81 -15.95 0.93
CA ALA A 76 23.28 -15.90 0.85
C ALA A 76 23.81 -16.57 -0.42
N ALA A 77 23.07 -17.54 -0.96
CA ALA A 77 23.40 -18.29 -2.17
C ALA A 77 23.22 -17.47 -3.46
N ILE A 78 22.31 -16.49 -3.46
CA ILE A 78 21.97 -15.69 -4.64
C ILE A 78 22.17 -14.23 -4.23
N LYS A 79 23.28 -13.60 -4.66
CA LYS A 79 23.62 -12.18 -4.40
C LYS A 79 22.60 -11.16 -4.96
N VAL A 80 21.42 -11.61 -5.36
CA VAL A 80 20.32 -10.82 -5.90
C VAL A 80 19.20 -10.79 -4.86
N PRO A 81 18.74 -9.61 -4.42
CA PRO A 81 17.59 -9.53 -3.53
C PRO A 81 16.33 -10.00 -4.27
N LEU A 82 15.57 -10.90 -3.63
CA LEU A 82 14.28 -11.35 -4.08
C LEU A 82 13.21 -10.65 -3.26
N THR A 83 12.25 -10.00 -3.90
CA THR A 83 11.07 -9.45 -3.22
C THR A 83 9.83 -10.10 -3.80
N LEU A 84 8.99 -10.64 -2.93
CA LEU A 84 7.70 -11.22 -3.24
C LEU A 84 6.65 -10.31 -2.64
N ASP A 85 5.76 -9.77 -3.46
CA ASP A 85 4.65 -8.94 -3.00
C ASP A 85 3.35 -9.65 -3.37
N TYR A 86 2.46 -9.81 -2.40
CA TYR A 86 1.14 -10.37 -2.59
C TYR A 86 0.12 -9.32 -2.14
N THR A 87 -0.77 -8.93 -3.03
CA THR A 87 -1.79 -7.91 -2.75
C THR A 87 -3.16 -8.47 -3.06
N TYR A 88 -4.07 -8.31 -2.12
CA TYR A 88 -5.48 -8.60 -2.24
C TYR A 88 -6.26 -7.29 -2.18
N THR A 89 -7.06 -7.00 -3.20
CA THR A 89 -7.91 -5.81 -3.25
C THR A 89 -9.36 -6.20 -3.53
N ASP A 90 -10.26 -5.67 -2.74
CA ASP A 90 -11.71 -5.82 -2.91
C ASP A 90 -12.26 -4.58 -3.62
N TYR A 91 -12.65 -4.77 -4.88
CA TYR A 91 -13.29 -3.76 -5.71
C TYR A 91 -14.81 -3.97 -5.74
N THR A 92 -15.57 -2.88 -5.73
CA THR A 92 -17.04 -2.91 -5.79
C THR A 92 -17.54 -3.50 -7.12
N TYR A 93 -16.86 -3.22 -8.24
CA TYR A 93 -17.30 -3.66 -9.58
C TYR A 93 -16.42 -4.77 -10.19
N LEU A 94 -15.10 -4.75 -9.94
CA LEU A 94 -14.20 -5.80 -10.41
C LEU A 94 -14.17 -7.04 -9.49
N GLY A 95 -14.77 -6.96 -8.30
CA GLY A 95 -14.74 -8.02 -7.31
C GLY A 95 -13.36 -8.18 -6.65
N LYS A 96 -13.04 -9.40 -6.25
CA LYS A 96 -11.84 -9.74 -5.47
C LYS A 96 -10.65 -9.95 -6.40
N VAL A 97 -9.67 -9.05 -6.36
CA VAL A 97 -8.47 -9.10 -7.21
C VAL A 97 -7.26 -9.50 -6.37
N GLN A 98 -6.57 -10.55 -6.81
CA GLN A 98 -5.31 -11.00 -6.23
C GLN A 98 -4.17 -10.68 -7.21
N ARG A 99 -3.12 -10.04 -6.70
CA ARG A 99 -1.93 -9.69 -7.47
C ARG A 99 -0.71 -10.30 -6.81
N ILE A 100 0.13 -10.93 -7.62
CA ILE A 100 1.40 -11.50 -7.19
C ILE A 100 2.50 -10.76 -7.97
N GLY A 101 3.33 -10.03 -7.25
CA GLY A 101 4.51 -9.35 -7.74
C GLY A 101 5.75 -10.13 -7.35
N VAL A 102 6.63 -10.36 -8.32
CA VAL A 102 7.97 -10.90 -8.07
C VAL A 102 8.96 -9.88 -8.59
N ARG A 103 9.87 -9.45 -7.73
CA ARG A 103 10.97 -8.55 -8.09
C ARG A 103 12.29 -9.26 -7.83
N LEU A 104 13.09 -9.35 -8.88
CA LEU A 104 14.45 -9.87 -8.85
C LEU A 104 15.38 -8.70 -9.15
N GLY A 105 16.28 -8.36 -8.22
CA GLY A 105 17.28 -7.30 -8.45
C GLY A 105 17.07 -6.05 -7.63
N TRP A 106 17.95 -5.09 -7.88
CA TRP A 106 18.03 -3.81 -7.18
C TRP A 106 17.10 -2.77 -7.81
#